data_AF-A0A1I1KRE8-F1
#
_entry.id   AF-A0A1I1KRE8-F1
#
_cell.length_a   1.000
_cell.length_b   1.000
_cell.length_c   1.000
_cell.angle_alpha   90.00
_cell.angle_beta   90.00
_cell.angle_gamma   90.00
#
_symmetry.space_group_name_H-M   'P 1'
#
loop_
_entity.id
_entity.type
_entity.pdbx_description
1 polymer ?
#
loop_
_entity_poly.entity_id
_entity_poly.type
_entity_poly.pdbx_seq_one_letter_code
_entity_poly.pdbx_strand_id
1 'polypeptide(L)' 'MADSLYKTLEYVEVDSKKYRTLNMKHEIVDEVLHFMFQLKFNLLKKIEQTDMEKLEVDISGK' A
#
# COMPACT_ATOMS: atom_id res chain seq x y z
N MET A 1 13.47 8.80 24.64
CA MET A 1 13.87 9.01 23.22
C MET A 1 13.05 8.14 22.28
N ALA A 2 12.92 6.84 22.54
CA ALA A 2 12.04 5.94 21.77
C ALA A 2 10.60 6.48 21.65
N ASP A 3 9.99 6.98 22.73
CA ASP A 3 8.60 7.47 22.73
C ASP A 3 8.33 8.59 21.70
N SER A 4 9.34 9.42 21.42
CA SER A 4 9.21 10.47 20.41
C SER A 4 9.10 9.86 19.01
N LEU A 5 9.87 8.81 18.74
CA LEU A 5 9.84 8.14 17.45
C LEU A 5 8.53 7.39 17.25
N TYR A 6 8.02 6.74 18.29
CA TYR A 6 6.71 6.09 18.27
C TYR A 6 5.57 7.09 18.00
N LYS A 7 5.65 8.32 18.55
CA LYS A 7 4.69 9.39 18.23
C LYS A 7 4.81 9.86 16.78
N THR A 8 6.04 10.07 16.29
CA THR A 8 6.26 10.53 14.91
C THR A 8 5.80 9.49 13.89
N LEU A 9 6.02 8.21 14.17
CA LEU A 9 5.67 7.10 13.28
C LEU A 9 4.24 6.58 13.49
N GLU A 10 3.43 7.18 14.38
CA GLU A 10 2.05 6.74 14.59
C GLU A 10 1.19 6.88 13.32
N TYR A 11 1.48 7.91 12.51
CA TYR A 11 0.77 8.19 11.27
C TYR A 11 1.74 8.42 10.13
N VAL A 12 1.56 7.66 9.05
CA VAL A 12 2.29 7.84 7.79
C VAL A 12 1.35 8.47 6.77
N GLU A 13 1.79 9.53 6.10
CA GLU A 13 1.00 10.20 5.07
C GLU A 13 1.39 9.69 3.68
N VAL A 14 0.40 9.22 2.92
CA VAL A 14 0.54 8.76 1.53
C VAL A 14 -0.62 9.35 0.73
N ASP A 15 -0.36 10.05 -0.37
CA ASP A 15 -1.37 10.71 -1.21
C ASP A 15 -2.39 11.56 -0.41
N SER A 16 -1.87 12.37 0.52
CA SER A 16 -2.66 13.21 1.45
C SER A 16 -3.61 12.43 2.38
N LYS A 17 -3.45 11.11 2.50
CA LYS A 17 -4.17 10.26 3.45
C LYS A 17 -3.24 9.80 4.55
N LYS A 18 -3.71 9.90 5.80
CA LYS A 18 -2.97 9.43 6.97
C LYS A 18 -3.34 7.99 7.28
N TYR A 19 -2.33 7.13 7.29
CA TYR A 19 -2.43 5.73 7.64
C TYR A 19 -1.86 5.53 9.03
N ARG A 20 -2.66 4.92 9.92
CA ARG A 20 -2.19 4.55 11.25
C ARG A 20 -1.24 3.35 11.12
N THR A 21 -0.07 3.46 11.73
CA THR A 21 0.85 2.33 11.83
C THR A 21 0.37 1.33 12.87
N LEU A 22 0.64 0.06 12.60
CA LEU A 22 0.27 -1.07 13.45
C LEU A 22 1.52 -1.87 13.82
N ASN A 23 1.47 -2.60 14.94
CA ASN A 23 2.51 -3.53 15.36
C ASN A 23 3.94 -2.93 15.33
N MET A 24 4.09 -1.69 15.81
CA MET A 24 5.38 -1.00 15.85
C MET A 24 6.35 -1.68 16.84
N LYS A 25 7.54 -2.02 16.37
CA LYS A 25 8.63 -2.56 17.19
C LYS A 25 9.97 -1.94 16.80
N HIS A 26 10.93 -1.98 17.71
CA HIS A 26 12.29 -1.54 17.45
C HIS A 26 13.29 -2.55 17.99
N GLU A 27 14.41 -2.71 17.30
CA GLU A 27 15.50 -3.60 17.67
C GLU A 27 16.83 -2.88 17.38
N ILE A 28 17.82 -3.04 18.27
CA ILE A 28 19.17 -2.51 18.07
C ILE A 28 20.06 -3.70 17.70
N VAL A 29 20.64 -3.66 16.50
CA VAL A 29 21.51 -4.70 15.95
C VAL A 29 22.78 -4.02 15.46
N ASP A 30 23.95 -4.46 15.93
CA ASP A 30 25.26 -3.89 15.59
C ASP A 30 25.30 -2.36 15.70
N GLU A 31 24.78 -1.84 16.82
CA GLU A 31 24.65 -0.39 17.11
C GLU A 31 23.68 0.38 16.17
N VAL A 32 23.03 -0.31 15.23
CA VAL A 32 22.03 0.25 14.33
C VAL A 32 20.62 0.01 14.86
N LEU A 33 19.89 1.10 15.00
CA LEU A 33 18.50 1.11 15.43
C LEU A 33 17.55 0.83 14.25
N HIS A 34 16.91 -0.32 14.29
CA HIS A 34 15.93 -0.76 13.31
C HIS A 34 14.51 -0.55 13.86
N PHE A 35 13.65 0.06 13.05
CA PHE A 35 12.22 0.18 13.35
C PHE A 35 11.40 -0.58 12.33
N MET A 36 10.46 -1.36 12.83
CA MET A 36 9.53 -2.12 12.01
C MET A 36 8.11 -1.72 12.38
N PHE A 37 7.28 -1.54 11.36
CA PHE A 37 5.86 -1.24 11.52
C PHE A 37 5.08 -1.84 10.35
N GLN A 38 3.77 -1.99 10.54
CA GLN A 38 2.85 -2.47 9.53
C GLN A 38 1.91 -1.35 9.11
N LEU A 39 1.58 -1.29 7.82
CA LEU A 39 0.58 -0.39 7.25
C LEU A 39 -0.54 -1.20 6.63
N LYS A 40 -1.79 -0.83 6.90
CA LYS A 40 -2.97 -1.41 6.26
C LYS A 40 -3.61 -0.36 5.37
N PHE A 41 -3.61 -0.62 4.07
CA PHE A 41 -4.24 0.26 3.08
C PHE A 41 -5.19 -0.54 2.18
N ASN A 42 -6.35 0.06 1.89
CA ASN A 42 -7.30 -0.50 0.93
C ASN A 42 -6.95 0.06 -0.46
N LEU A 43 -6.50 -0.80 -1.36
CA LEU A 43 -6.28 -0.44 -2.76
C LEU A 43 -7.61 -0.46 -3.50
N LEU A 44 -8.05 0.70 -3.98
CA LEU A 44 -9.10 0.77 -4.99
C LEU A 44 -8.43 0.70 -6.36
N LYS A 45 -8.39 -0.48 -6.96
CA LYS A 45 -8.00 -0.62 -8.36
C LYS A 45 -9.13 -0.06 -9.21
N LYS A 46 -8.92 1.10 -9.85
CA LYS A 46 -9.80 1.56 -10.93
C LYS A 46 -9.60 0.56 -12.07
N ILE A 47 -10.57 -0.34 -12.24
CA ILE A 47 -10.61 -1.22 -13.40
C ILE A 47 -11.16 -0.32 -14.51
N GLU A 48 -10.33 0.12 -15.44
CA GLU A 48 -10.84 0.64 -16.70
C GLU A 48 -11.60 -0.52 -17.34
N GLN A 49 -12.93 -0.40 -17.43
CA GLN A 49 -13.72 -1.27 -18.28
C GLN A 49 -13.23 -1.00 -19.70
N THR A 50 -12.31 -1.83 -20.19
CA THR A 50 -12.14 -1.98 -21.62
C THR A 50 -13.44 -2.60 -22.09
N ASP A 51 -14.33 -1.79 -22.64
CA ASP A 51 -15.44 -2.28 -23.43
C ASP A 51 -14.82 -3.16 -24.52
N MET A 52 -14.93 -4.48 -24.37
CA MET A 52 -14.79 -5.38 -25.52
C MET A 52 -15.98 -5.08 -26.41
N GLU A 53 -15.89 -4.00 -27.18
CA GLU A 53 -16.74 -3.79 -28.34
C GLU A 53 -16.50 -4.99 -29.26
N LYS A 54 -17.44 -5.93 -29.16
CA LYS A 54 -17.76 -7.03 -30.06
C LYS A 54 -16.89 -7.04 -31.32
N LEU A 55 -15.79 -7.78 -31.27
CA LEU A 55 -15.22 -8.36 -32.47
C LEU A 55 -16.15 -9.52 -32.88
N GLU A 56 -17.25 -9.18 -33.58
CA GLU A 56 -17.96 -10.15 -34.42
C GLU A 56 -17.00 -10.53 -35.55
N VAL A 57 -16.23 -11.60 -35.33
CA VAL A 57 -15.45 -12.23 -36.38
C VAL A 57 -16.44 -13.05 -37.20
N ASP A 58 -16.89 -12.51 -38.32
CA ASP A 58 -17.65 -13.24 -39.32
C ASP A 58 -16.71 -14.25 -40.00
N ILE A 59 -16.68 -15.48 -39.48
CA ILE A 59 -15.98 -16.58 -40.12
C ILE A 59 -16.88 -17.07 -41.26
N SER A 60 -16.79 -16.40 -42.41
CA SER A 60 -17.25 -16.93 -43.68
C SER A 60 -16.32 -18.10 -44.07
N GLY A 61 -16.64 -19.29 -43.56
CA GLY A 61 -16.06 -20.55 -44.01
C GLY A 61 -16.60 -20.87 -45.40
N LYS A 62 -15.73 -20.74 -46.41
CA LYS A 62 -15.97 -21.14 -47.79
C LYS A 62 -15.43 -22.53 -48.06
#